data_AF-A0A935BYR4-F1
#
_entry.id   AF-A0A935BYR4-F1
#
_cell.length_a   1.000
_cell.length_b   1.000
_cell.length_c   1.000
_cell.angle_alpha   90.00
_cell.angle_beta   90.00
_cell.angle_gamma   90.00
#
_symmetry.space_group_name_H-M   'P 1'
#
loop_
_entity.id
_entity.type
_entity.pdbx_description
1 polymer ?
#
loop_
_entity_poly.entity_id
_entity_poly.type
_entity_poly.pdbx_seq_one_letter_code
_entity_poly.pdbx_strand_id
1 'polypeptide(L)'
;MAGTTTHPEAFRNTVADLVDSTLSTTAKLVFRLSGSAASPGTAVATLSMANPAFGSASAGVITANTITSDTNATGNASPVATATLETGAGTVIVHTTVAASGDAINLSGGLTIGAGDTVACSALTYAAMP
;
A
#
# COMPACT_ATOMS: atom_id res chain seq x y z
N MET A 1 -3.10 -13.06 -25.34
CA MET A 1 -3.70 -12.28 -26.44
C MET A 1 -2.63 -11.37 -27.01
N ALA A 2 -2.48 -11.29 -28.34
CA ALA A 2 -1.48 -10.43 -29.00
C ALA A 2 -2.04 -9.01 -29.32
N GLY A 3 -2.90 -8.49 -28.44
CA GLY A 3 -3.55 -7.17 -28.53
C GLY A 3 -3.76 -6.57 -27.15
N THR A 4 -4.32 -5.36 -27.06
CA THR A 4 -4.65 -4.73 -25.77
C THR A 4 -5.78 -5.49 -25.09
N THR A 5 -5.53 -6.05 -23.91
CA THR A 5 -6.55 -6.62 -23.05
C THR A 5 -7.11 -5.51 -22.17
N THR A 6 -8.43 -5.33 -22.20
CA THR A 6 -9.14 -4.37 -21.34
C THR A 6 -10.20 -5.12 -20.57
N HIS A 7 -10.25 -4.90 -19.26
CA HIS A 7 -11.28 -5.49 -18.41
C HIS A 7 -12.47 -4.53 -18.29
N PRO A 8 -13.73 -5.03 -18.38
CA PRO A 8 -14.90 -4.20 -18.12
C PRO A 8 -14.86 -3.57 -16.72
N GLU A 9 -15.40 -2.36 -16.58
CA GLU A 9 -15.42 -1.63 -15.31
C GLU A 9 -15.97 -2.48 -14.15
N ALA A 10 -17.06 -3.21 -14.37
CA ALA A 10 -17.66 -4.07 -13.35
C ALA A 10 -16.67 -5.14 -12.82
N PHE A 11 -15.85 -5.71 -13.70
CA PHE A 11 -14.83 -6.68 -13.29
C PHE A 11 -13.69 -6.00 -12.52
N ARG A 12 -13.22 -4.85 -13.01
CA ARG A 12 -12.18 -4.08 -12.31
C ARG A 12 -12.64 -3.61 -10.93
N ASN A 13 -13.89 -3.18 -10.78
CA ASN A 13 -14.50 -2.86 -9.50
C ASN A 13 -14.51 -4.08 -8.57
N THR A 14 -14.96 -5.24 -9.07
CA THR A 14 -14.96 -6.50 -8.30
C THR A 14 -13.56 -6.85 -7.78
N VAL A 15 -12.53 -6.69 -8.61
CA VAL A 15 -11.14 -6.95 -8.21
C VAL A 15 -10.66 -5.93 -7.17
N ALA A 16 -10.99 -4.65 -7.35
CA ALA A 16 -10.63 -3.61 -6.39
C ALA A 16 -11.32 -3.84 -5.04
N ASP A 17 -12.62 -4.11 -5.03
CA ASP A 17 -13.37 -4.43 -3.81
C ASP A 17 -12.85 -5.72 -3.14
N LEU A 18 -12.35 -6.69 -3.92
CA LEU A 18 -11.72 -7.89 -3.37
C LEU A 18 -10.44 -7.58 -2.59
N VAL A 19 -9.66 -6.57 -2.99
CA VAL A 19 -8.47 -6.14 -2.23
C VAL A 19 -8.88 -5.66 -0.85
N ASP A 20 -9.87 -4.78 -0.75
CA ASP A 20 -10.40 -4.32 0.55
C ASP A 20 -10.96 -5.48 1.38
N SER A 21 -11.78 -6.34 0.76
CA SER A 21 -12.36 -7.49 1.43
C SER A 21 -11.30 -8.45 1.99
N THR A 22 -10.19 -8.66 1.28
CA THR A 22 -9.12 -9.57 1.69
C THR A 22 -8.23 -8.96 2.77
N LEU A 23 -8.06 -7.63 2.78
CA LEU A 23 -7.31 -6.92 3.83
C LEU A 23 -7.96 -7.06 5.22
N SER A 24 -9.29 -7.28 5.24
CA SER A 24 -10.06 -7.56 6.45
C SER A 24 -10.03 -6.41 7.47
N THR A 25 -10.33 -6.69 8.74
CA THR A 25 -10.65 -5.67 9.75
C THR A 25 -9.48 -4.90 10.34
N THR A 26 -8.24 -5.35 10.09
CA THR A 26 -7.03 -4.80 10.72
C THR A 26 -5.92 -4.56 9.70
N ALA A 27 -6.28 -3.96 8.57
CA ALA A 27 -5.38 -3.69 7.46
C ALA A 27 -4.25 -2.70 7.83
N LYS A 28 -3.10 -2.87 7.19
CA LYS A 28 -1.90 -2.05 7.41
C LYS A 28 -1.25 -1.67 6.08
N LEU A 29 -0.75 -0.44 6.00
CA LEU A 29 0.21 -0.01 5.00
C LEU A 29 1.60 -0.02 5.65
N VAL A 30 2.52 -0.82 5.09
CA VAL A 30 3.86 -0.97 5.67
C VAL A 30 4.92 -0.56 4.67
N PHE A 31 5.77 0.39 5.06
CA PHE A 31 6.95 0.80 4.30
C PHE A 31 8.13 -0.10 4.63
N ARG A 32 8.89 -0.52 3.62
CA ARG A 32 9.87 -1.60 3.76
C ARG A 32 11.14 -1.34 2.95
N LEU A 33 12.19 -2.03 3.36
CA LEU A 33 13.42 -2.17 2.57
C LEU A 33 13.17 -3.06 1.33
N SER A 34 14.18 -3.24 0.49
CA SER A 34 14.11 -4.09 -0.71
C SER A 34 13.61 -5.50 -0.37
N GLY A 35 12.68 -6.00 -1.18
CA GLY A 35 12.12 -7.35 -1.06
C GLY A 35 11.21 -7.67 -2.24
N SER A 36 10.46 -8.76 -2.11
CA SER A 36 9.49 -9.22 -3.11
C SER A 36 8.12 -9.46 -2.46
N ALA A 37 7.09 -9.66 -3.26
CA ALA A 37 5.75 -9.98 -2.75
C ALA A 37 5.72 -11.26 -1.89
N ALA A 38 6.54 -12.27 -2.22
CA ALA A 38 6.61 -13.53 -1.48
C ALA A 38 7.54 -13.49 -0.25
N SER A 39 8.42 -12.49 -0.18
CA SER A 39 9.37 -12.30 0.91
C SER A 39 9.62 -10.80 1.04
N PRO A 40 8.69 -10.08 1.67
CA PRO A 40 8.78 -8.63 1.79
C PRO A 40 9.97 -8.28 2.70
N GLY A 41 10.61 -7.13 2.41
CA GLY A 41 11.78 -6.68 3.16
C GLY A 41 11.44 -6.32 4.62
N THR A 42 12.45 -5.90 5.38
CA THR A 42 12.28 -5.41 6.76
C THR A 42 11.33 -4.20 6.78
N ALA A 43 10.35 -4.22 7.69
CA ALA A 43 9.45 -3.10 7.91
C ALA A 43 10.18 -1.92 8.57
N VAL A 44 9.93 -0.72 8.08
CA VAL A 44 10.52 0.54 8.54
C VAL A 44 9.48 1.41 9.27
N ALA A 45 8.25 1.44 8.73
CA ALA A 45 7.12 2.14 9.33
C ALA A 45 5.82 1.39 9.01
N THR A 46 4.89 1.36 9.98
CA THR A 46 3.62 0.63 9.89
C THR A 46 2.45 1.56 10.19
N LEU A 47 1.68 1.90 9.17
CA LEU A 47 0.50 2.74 9.28
C LEU A 47 -0.74 1.86 9.35
N SER A 48 -1.60 2.12 10.35
CA SER A 48 -2.85 1.36 10.50
C SER A 48 -3.93 1.97 9.63
N MET A 49 -4.70 1.14 8.92
CA MET A 49 -5.82 1.61 8.11
C MET A 49 -7.14 1.46 8.88
N ALA A 50 -8.13 2.27 8.53
CA ALA A 50 -9.49 2.12 9.03
C ALA A 50 -10.11 0.76 8.65
N ASN A 51 -11.29 0.48 9.21
CA ASN A 51 -12.13 -0.64 8.78
C ASN A 51 -13.53 -0.12 8.41
N PRO A 52 -13.98 -0.25 7.15
CA PRO A 52 -13.26 -0.81 6.01
C PRO A 52 -11.99 0.01 5.65
N ALA A 53 -11.01 -0.63 5.02
CA ALA A 53 -9.72 0.00 4.71
C ALA A 53 -9.86 0.99 3.53
N PHE A 54 -10.76 0.68 2.60
CA PHE A 54 -11.09 1.49 1.44
C PHE A 54 -12.59 1.80 1.35
N GLY A 55 -12.93 2.83 0.58
CA GLY A 55 -14.29 3.03 0.08
C GLY A 55 -14.64 2.09 -1.08
N SER A 56 -15.89 2.13 -1.53
CA SER A 56 -16.37 1.33 -2.67
C SER A 56 -15.62 1.66 -3.97
N ALA A 57 -15.37 0.64 -4.79
CA ALA A 57 -14.69 0.81 -6.07
C ALA A 57 -15.52 1.61 -7.08
N SER A 58 -14.82 2.43 -7.88
CA SER A 58 -15.36 3.11 -9.06
C SER A 58 -14.30 3.16 -10.14
N ALA A 59 -14.65 2.84 -11.39
CA ALA A 59 -13.70 2.74 -12.51
C ALA A 59 -12.44 1.90 -12.18
N GLY A 60 -12.59 0.84 -11.40
CA GLY A 60 -11.52 -0.04 -10.92
C GLY A 60 -10.56 0.61 -9.93
N VAL A 61 -10.96 1.71 -9.30
CA VAL A 61 -10.17 2.43 -8.31
C VAL A 61 -10.88 2.43 -6.97
N ILE A 62 -10.13 2.14 -5.91
CA ILE A 62 -10.56 2.31 -4.52
C ILE A 62 -9.67 3.36 -3.84
N THR A 63 -10.28 4.17 -2.99
CA THR A 63 -9.59 5.19 -2.21
C THR A 63 -9.57 4.76 -0.75
N ALA A 64 -8.39 4.80 -0.14
CA ALA A 64 -8.24 4.44 1.26
C ALA A 64 -9.06 5.40 2.13
N ASN A 65 -9.70 4.84 3.15
CA ASN A 65 -10.27 5.62 4.25
C ASN A 65 -9.13 6.18 5.13
N THR A 66 -9.42 6.54 6.38
CA THR A 66 -8.39 7.06 7.29
C THR A 66 -7.20 6.12 7.41
N ILE A 67 -6.01 6.65 7.22
CA ILE A 67 -4.74 6.00 7.51
C ILE A 67 -4.13 6.70 8.72
N THR A 68 -3.96 5.97 9.82
CA THR A 68 -3.31 6.47 11.03
C THR A 68 -1.81 6.44 10.84
N SER A 69 -1.17 7.60 11.02
CA SER A 69 0.29 7.75 10.95
C SER A 69 1.02 6.84 11.93
N ASP A 70 2.18 6.36 11.52
CA ASP A 70 3.15 5.78 12.44
C ASP A 70 3.94 6.91 13.08
N THR A 71 3.81 7.11 14.39
CA THR A 71 4.51 8.19 15.11
C THR A 71 5.82 7.71 15.76
N ASN A 72 6.21 6.46 15.54
CA ASN A 72 7.41 5.89 16.12
C ASN A 72 8.04 4.87 15.16
N ALA A 73 8.41 5.34 13.97
CA ALA A 73 9.03 4.51 12.95
C ALA A 73 10.28 3.82 13.51
N THR A 74 10.55 2.59 13.04
CA THR A 74 11.76 1.85 13.44
C THR A 74 13.02 2.51 12.89
N GLY A 75 12.88 3.22 11.76
CA GLY A 75 13.97 3.83 11.01
C GLY A 75 14.71 2.82 10.12
N ASN A 76 15.58 3.32 9.24
CA ASN A 76 16.28 2.48 8.27
C ASN A 76 17.75 2.84 8.03
N ALA A 77 18.56 1.80 7.84
CA ALA A 77 19.96 1.92 7.44
C ALA A 77 20.16 1.90 5.90
N SER A 78 19.13 1.56 5.14
CA SER A 78 19.12 1.52 3.68
C SER A 78 17.83 2.12 3.16
N PRO A 79 17.80 2.74 1.97
CA PRO A 79 16.60 3.41 1.46
C PRO A 79 15.35 2.52 1.50
N VAL A 80 14.21 3.08 1.89
CA VAL A 80 12.90 2.48 1.64
C VAL A 80 12.77 2.23 0.14
N ALA A 81 12.32 1.04 -0.24
CA ALA A 81 12.25 0.63 -1.64
C ALA A 81 10.88 0.04 -2.03
N THR A 82 10.13 -0.48 -1.06
CA THR A 82 8.82 -1.09 -1.31
C THR A 82 7.83 -0.74 -0.21
N ALA A 83 6.56 -0.95 -0.51
CA ALA A 83 5.47 -0.91 0.46
C ALA A 83 4.53 -2.09 0.25
N THR A 84 3.89 -2.54 1.34
CA THR A 84 2.87 -3.58 1.31
C THR A 84 1.54 -3.07 1.88
N LEU A 85 0.44 -3.52 1.28
CA LEU A 85 -0.86 -3.57 1.96
C LEU A 85 -1.04 -4.99 2.47
N GLU A 86 -1.23 -5.14 3.76
CA GLU A 86 -1.30 -6.44 4.41
C GLU A 86 -2.40 -6.52 5.46
N THR A 87 -2.87 -7.74 5.71
CA THR A 87 -3.79 -8.01 6.80
C THR A 87 -3.12 -7.76 8.15
N GLY A 88 -3.90 -7.69 9.23
CA GLY A 88 -3.33 -7.51 10.57
C GLY A 88 -2.35 -8.60 10.99
N ALA A 89 -2.51 -9.81 10.42
CA ALA A 89 -1.65 -10.98 10.62
C ALA A 89 -0.39 -10.99 9.73
N GLY A 90 -0.23 -10.02 8.82
CA GLY A 90 0.94 -9.88 7.95
C GLY A 90 0.83 -10.60 6.60
N THR A 91 -0.36 -11.03 6.19
CA THR A 91 -0.56 -11.56 4.83
C THR A 91 -0.53 -10.41 3.83
N VAL A 92 0.46 -10.41 2.93
CA VAL A 92 0.61 -9.40 1.88
C VAL A 92 -0.45 -9.59 0.80
N ILE A 93 -1.23 -8.53 0.55
CA ILE A 93 -2.29 -8.48 -0.49
C ILE A 93 -1.81 -7.67 -1.69
N VAL A 94 -1.13 -6.55 -1.43
CA VAL A 94 -0.53 -5.70 -2.46
C VAL A 94 0.93 -5.47 -2.10
N HIS A 95 1.81 -5.57 -3.09
CA HIS A 95 3.21 -5.21 -3.00
C HIS A 95 3.53 -4.22 -4.10
N THR A 96 4.14 -3.09 -3.75
CA THR A 96 4.45 -2.04 -4.70
C THR A 96 5.82 -1.42 -4.44
N THR A 97 6.37 -0.80 -5.46
CA THR A 97 7.60 -0.01 -5.38
C THR A 97 7.34 1.35 -4.75
N VAL A 98 8.40 1.89 -4.14
CA VAL A 98 8.41 3.18 -3.47
C VAL A 98 9.63 3.95 -3.95
N ALA A 99 9.44 5.22 -4.30
CA ALA A 99 10.53 6.13 -4.65
C ALA A 99 10.33 7.50 -4.00
N ALA A 100 11.26 8.43 -4.26
CA ALA A 100 11.06 9.83 -3.90
C ALA A 100 10.06 10.54 -4.85
N SER A 101 9.94 10.06 -6.10
CA SER A 101 9.04 10.61 -7.12
C SER A 101 8.85 9.62 -8.28
N GLY A 102 7.70 9.71 -8.97
CA GLY A 102 7.46 9.01 -10.24
C GLY A 102 7.12 7.53 -10.12
N ASP A 103 6.93 7.03 -8.90
CA ASP A 103 6.58 5.64 -8.62
C ASP A 103 5.15 5.54 -8.05
N ALA A 104 4.69 4.31 -7.81
CA ALA A 104 3.37 4.01 -7.28
C ALA A 104 3.11 4.68 -5.93
N ILE A 105 4.12 4.74 -5.06
CA ILE A 105 4.10 5.55 -3.84
C ILE A 105 5.37 6.39 -3.77
N ASN A 106 5.20 7.67 -3.42
CA ASN A 106 6.29 8.63 -3.36
C ASN A 106 6.48 9.19 -1.94
N LEU A 107 7.66 9.02 -1.35
CA LEU A 107 8.00 9.63 -0.04
C LEU A 107 8.61 11.02 -0.25
N SER A 108 7.88 12.04 0.17
CA SER A 108 8.27 13.45 0.03
C SER A 108 9.46 13.87 0.92
N GLY A 109 9.64 13.22 2.07
CA GLY A 109 10.76 13.46 2.99
C GLY A 109 12.08 12.79 2.59
N GLY A 110 12.09 12.07 1.47
CA GLY A 110 13.18 11.19 1.07
C GLY A 110 12.99 9.75 1.54
N LEU A 111 13.90 8.86 1.12
CA LEU A 111 13.81 7.41 1.39
C LEU A 111 14.48 6.99 2.71
N THR A 112 14.99 7.94 3.48
CA THR A 112 15.58 7.71 4.80
C THR A 112 14.60 8.23 5.85
N ILE A 113 14.32 7.41 6.84
CA ILE A 113 13.40 7.61 7.94
C ILE A 113 14.21 7.35 9.22
N GLY A 114 14.25 8.33 10.11
CA GLY A 114 14.87 8.19 11.42
C GLY A 114 14.04 7.30 12.34
N ALA A 115 14.71 6.66 13.30
CA ALA A 115 14.00 5.99 14.39
C ALA A 115 13.24 7.04 15.22
N GLY A 116 11.95 6.81 15.47
CA GLY A 116 11.06 7.75 16.17
C GLY A 116 10.42 8.81 15.27
N ASP A 117 10.71 8.83 13.97
CA ASP A 117 10.05 9.77 13.05
C ASP A 117 8.56 9.43 12.87
N THR A 118 7.79 10.46 12.51
CA THR A 118 6.40 10.28 12.08
C THR A 118 6.32 10.07 10.58
N VAL A 119 5.71 8.96 10.17
CA VAL A 119 5.41 8.64 8.77
C VAL A 119 3.90 8.67 8.57
N ALA A 120 3.45 9.54 7.67
CA ALA A 120 2.03 9.77 7.40
C ALA A 120 1.70 9.56 5.92
N CYS A 121 0.49 9.06 5.66
CA CYS A 121 -0.08 8.95 4.32
C CYS A 121 -1.46 9.61 4.31
N SER A 122 -1.57 10.76 3.66
CA SER A 122 -2.82 11.55 3.67
C SER A 122 -3.86 11.07 2.66
N ALA A 123 -3.42 10.43 1.59
CA ALA A 123 -4.28 9.85 0.57
C ALA A 123 -3.56 8.68 -0.11
N LEU A 124 -4.27 7.58 -0.29
CA LEU A 124 -3.81 6.43 -1.06
C LEU A 124 -4.96 5.99 -1.98
N THR A 125 -4.63 5.77 -3.24
CA THR A 125 -5.54 5.13 -4.19
C THR A 125 -4.90 3.87 -4.72
N TYR A 126 -5.71 2.84 -4.92
CA TYR A 126 -5.30 1.61 -5.58
C TYR A 126 -6.14 1.46 -6.84
N ALA A 127 -5.47 1.29 -7.97
CA ALA A 127 -6.10 0.96 -9.24
C ALA A 127 -5.93 -0.54 -9.50
N ALA A 128 -7.05 -1.27 -9.57
CA ALA A 128 -7.06 -2.63 -10.05
C ALA A 128 -6.63 -2.69 -11.52
N MET A 129 -6.12 -3.87 -11.91
CA MET A 129 -5.55 -4.19 -13.21
C MET A 129 -6.21 -3.45 -14.40
N PRO A 130 -5.42 -2.97 -15.38
CA PRO A 130 -5.95 -2.24 -16.55
C PRO A 130 -6.93 -3.08 -17.39
#